data_AF-M0CKL4-F1
#
_entry.id   AF-M0CKL4-F1
#
_cell.length_a   1.000
_cell.length_b   1.000
_cell.length_c   1.000
_cell.angle_alpha   90.00
_cell.angle_beta   90.00
_cell.angle_gamma   90.00
#
_symmetry.space_group_name_H-M   'P 1'
#
loop_
_entity.id
_entity.type
_entity.pdbx_description
1 polymer ?
#
loop_
_entity_poly.entity_id
_entity_poly.type
_entity_poly.pdbx_seq_one_letter_code
_entity_poly.pdbx_strand_id
1 'polypeptide(L)'
;MYDEDELMYGDIVHDEEPADPEDRVVVNLPQKVANQWEVDGGTLSDQNPACPARDDVIIVVLREELNEYMPDWDQREEEIPLEQLEDDDVPYRPYPSMRLDRVGESHLR
;
A
#
# COMPACT_ATOMS: atom_id res chain seq x y z
N MET A 1 -10.91 -17.06 -11.50
CA MET A 1 -10.01 -16.25 -12.33
C MET A 1 -9.45 -15.27 -11.32
N TYR A 2 -8.24 -15.50 -10.85
CA TYR A 2 -7.57 -14.51 -10.00
C TYR A 2 -7.16 -13.39 -10.96
N ASP A 3 -7.52 -12.14 -10.65
CA ASP A 3 -7.03 -11.01 -11.45
C ASP A 3 -5.51 -10.96 -11.22
N GLU A 4 -4.74 -11.23 -12.27
CA GLU A 4 -3.27 -11.14 -12.22
C GLU A 4 -2.82 -9.70 -11.86
N ASP A 5 -3.72 -8.73 -11.95
CA ASP A 5 -3.50 -7.31 -11.68
C ASP A 5 -3.85 -6.89 -10.25
N GLU A 6 -4.39 -7.77 -9.40
CA GLU A 6 -4.70 -7.43 -8.01
C GLU A 6 -3.40 -7.31 -7.18
N LEU A 7 -3.27 -6.21 -6.45
CA LEU A 7 -2.15 -5.97 -5.55
C LEU A 7 -2.27 -6.84 -4.30
N MET A 8 -1.16 -7.42 -3.87
CA MET A 8 -1.10 -8.25 -2.66
C MET A 8 0.08 -7.87 -1.77
N TYR A 9 0.06 -8.35 -0.52
CA TYR A 9 1.18 -8.21 0.40
C TYR A 9 2.50 -8.59 -0.27
N GLY A 10 3.53 -7.75 -0.10
CA GLY A 10 4.87 -7.98 -0.65
C GLY A 10 5.07 -7.50 -2.08
N ASP A 11 4.03 -7.11 -2.82
CA ASP A 11 4.21 -6.45 -4.12
C ASP A 11 4.98 -5.13 -3.94
N ILE A 12 5.89 -4.83 -4.87
CA ILE A 12 6.61 -3.56 -4.92
C ILE A 12 5.89 -2.65 -5.91
N VAL A 13 5.54 -1.45 -5.45
CA VAL A 13 4.72 -0.49 -6.20
C VAL A 13 5.36 0.89 -6.23
N HIS A 14 5.00 1.66 -7.27
CA HIS A 14 5.31 3.07 -7.43
C HIS A 14 4.03 3.90 -7.46
N ASP A 15 4.09 5.12 -6.91
CA ASP A 15 3.03 6.12 -7.07
C ASP A 15 3.14 6.73 -8.48
N GLU A 16 2.03 6.83 -9.20
CA GLU A 16 1.97 7.36 -10.56
C GLU A 16 2.27 8.88 -10.66
N GLU A 17 2.11 9.65 -9.57
CA GLU A 17 2.25 11.11 -9.61
C GLU A 17 3.71 11.65 -9.71
N PRO A 18 4.68 11.21 -8.90
CA PRO A 18 6.05 11.72 -8.98
C PRO A 18 6.78 11.18 -10.22
N ALA A 19 7.61 12.04 -10.84
CA ALA A 19 8.40 11.66 -12.02
C ALA A 19 9.54 10.66 -11.73
N ASP A 20 9.96 10.56 -10.47
CA ASP A 20 10.97 9.62 -9.96
C ASP A 20 10.42 8.99 -8.67
N PRO A 21 9.56 7.98 -8.79
CA PRO A 21 8.91 7.36 -7.64
C PRO A 21 9.88 6.48 -6.84
N GLU A 22 9.73 6.51 -5.52
CA GLU A 22 10.45 5.61 -4.61
C GLU A 22 9.76 4.25 -4.52
N ASP A 23 10.55 3.17 -4.36
CA ASP A 23 10.04 1.82 -4.11
C ASP A 23 9.22 1.79 -2.82
N ARG A 24 7.97 1.33 -2.92
CA ARG A 24 7.09 1.10 -1.79
C ARG A 24 6.65 -0.36 -1.77
N VAL A 25 6.52 -0.94 -0.60
CA VAL A 25 6.06 -2.32 -0.41
C VAL A 25 4.63 -2.29 0.08
N VAL A 26 3.76 -3.11 -0.52
CA VAL A 26 2.40 -3.34 -0.02
C VAL A 26 2.49 -4.13 1.28
N VAL A 27 2.07 -3.52 2.39
CA VAL A 27 2.18 -4.11 3.73
C VAL A 27 0.85 -4.55 4.32
N ASN A 28 -0.27 -3.96 3.88
CA ASN A 28 -1.60 -4.29 4.39
C ASN A 28 -2.72 -3.99 3.36
N LEU A 29 -3.75 -4.83 3.36
CA LEU A 29 -4.94 -4.74 2.51
C LEU A 29 -6.19 -4.69 3.41
N PRO A 30 -6.61 -3.51 3.88
CA PRO A 30 -7.66 -3.36 4.89
C PRO A 30 -9.07 -3.75 4.43
N GLN A 31 -9.26 -4.20 3.19
CA GLN A 31 -10.56 -4.56 2.60
C GLN A 31 -11.58 -3.41 2.70
N LYS A 32 -11.09 -2.18 2.51
CA LYS A 32 -11.86 -0.93 2.48
C LYS A 32 -11.65 -0.22 1.17
N VAL A 33 -12.64 0.59 0.79
CA VAL A 33 -12.56 1.45 -0.39
C VAL A 33 -12.23 2.90 -0.04
N ALA A 34 -11.71 3.66 -1.00
CA ALA A 34 -11.16 5.00 -0.78
C ALA A 34 -12.14 6.01 -0.15
N ASN A 35 -13.45 5.93 -0.44
CA ASN A 35 -14.46 6.80 0.18
C ASN A 35 -14.91 6.37 1.59
N GLN A 36 -14.36 5.27 2.10
CA GLN A 36 -14.58 4.79 3.48
C GLN A 36 -13.32 4.93 4.35
N TRP A 37 -12.19 5.32 3.75
CA TRP A 37 -10.94 5.52 4.44
C TRP A 37 -10.79 6.99 4.84
N GLU A 38 -10.85 7.27 6.14
CA GLU A 38 -10.72 8.63 6.66
C GLU A 38 -9.25 9.05 6.70
N VAL A 39 -9.01 10.29 6.29
CA VAL A 39 -7.71 10.96 6.32
C VAL A 39 -7.94 12.40 6.80
N ASP A 40 -6.86 13.09 7.17
CA ASP A 40 -6.97 14.48 7.57
C ASP A 40 -7.62 15.33 6.46
N GLY A 41 -8.77 15.93 6.79
CA GLY A 41 -9.52 16.78 5.88
C GLY A 41 -10.53 16.08 4.96
N GLY A 42 -10.80 14.78 5.12
CA GLY A 42 -11.86 14.08 4.37
C GLY A 42 -11.64 12.58 4.26
N THR A 43 -11.90 12.04 3.08
CA THR A 43 -11.64 10.64 2.73
C THR A 43 -10.45 10.53 1.78
N LEU A 44 -9.88 9.33 1.66
CA LEU A 44 -8.82 9.07 0.68
C LEU A 44 -9.28 9.42 -0.74
N SER A 45 -10.56 9.19 -1.06
CA SER A 45 -11.15 9.57 -2.33
C SER A 45 -11.22 11.08 -2.55
N ASP A 46 -11.39 11.89 -1.49
CA ASP A 46 -11.41 13.35 -1.61
C ASP A 46 -10.01 13.91 -1.93
N GLN A 47 -8.96 13.27 -1.42
CA GLN A 47 -7.57 13.63 -1.72
C GLN A 47 -7.10 13.09 -3.08
N ASN A 48 -7.77 12.07 -3.62
CA ASN A 48 -7.42 11.41 -4.89
C ASN A 48 -8.59 11.45 -5.89
N PRO A 49 -9.05 12.63 -6.34
CA PRO A 49 -10.25 12.76 -7.17
C PRO A 49 -10.11 12.18 -8.59
N ALA A 50 -8.87 11.90 -9.02
CA ALA A 50 -8.60 11.22 -10.29
C ALA A 50 -8.90 9.71 -10.23
N CYS A 51 -8.88 9.11 -9.04
CA CYS A 51 -9.17 7.71 -8.81
C CYS A 51 -10.66 7.49 -8.53
N PRO A 52 -11.22 6.31 -8.83
CA PRO A 52 -12.59 5.99 -8.44
C PRO A 52 -12.78 6.04 -6.92
N ALA A 53 -13.89 6.61 -6.46
CA ALA A 53 -14.19 6.69 -5.03
C ALA A 53 -14.38 5.32 -4.35
N ARG A 54 -14.64 4.28 -5.15
CA ARG A 54 -14.80 2.89 -4.69
C ARG A 54 -13.55 2.03 -4.92
N ASP A 55 -12.43 2.66 -5.22
CA ASP A 55 -11.18 1.97 -5.45
C ASP A 55 -10.63 1.39 -4.14
N ASP A 56 -9.93 0.26 -4.21
CA ASP A 56 -9.46 -0.44 -3.01
C ASP A 56 -8.33 0.34 -2.34
N VAL A 57 -8.31 0.34 -1.02
CA VAL A 57 -7.27 1.00 -0.23
C VAL A 57 -6.11 0.04 -0.08
N ILE A 58 -4.92 0.47 -0.46
CA ILE A 58 -3.66 -0.24 -0.33
C ILE A 58 -2.78 0.53 0.65
N ILE A 59 -2.23 -0.17 1.63
CA ILE A 59 -1.29 0.42 2.59
C ILE A 59 0.12 0.05 2.16
N VAL A 60 0.97 1.07 2.06
CA VAL A 60 2.36 0.89 1.64
C VAL A 60 3.34 1.59 2.58
N VAL A 61 4.55 1.06 2.65
CA VAL A 61 5.69 1.63 3.39
C VAL A 61 6.86 1.79 2.42
N LEU A 62 7.73 2.79 2.60
CA LEU A 62 8.94 2.88 1.80
C LEU A 62 9.79 1.64 2.01
N ARG A 63 10.31 1.08 0.92
CA ARG A 63 11.08 -0.17 0.98
C ARG A 63 12.31 -0.04 1.88
N GLU A 64 12.99 1.11 1.85
CA GLU A 64 14.15 1.38 2.70
C GLU A 64 13.78 1.37 4.19
N GLU A 65 12.71 2.08 4.57
CA GLU A 65 12.21 2.11 5.94
C GLU A 65 11.75 0.72 6.42
N LEU A 66 11.05 -0.02 5.54
CA LEU A 66 10.61 -1.38 5.86
C LEU A 66 11.79 -2.35 6.02
N ASN A 67 12.83 -2.23 5.21
CA ASN A 67 14.05 -3.04 5.34
C ASN A 67 14.79 -2.76 6.66
N GLU A 68 14.77 -1.52 7.15
CA GLU A 68 15.39 -1.18 8.44
C GLU A 68 14.58 -1.71 9.61
N TYR A 69 13.25 -1.56 9.55
CA TYR A 69 12.34 -2.00 10.61
C TYR A 69 12.17 -3.52 10.68
N MET A 70 11.95 -4.17 9.53
CA MET A 70 11.64 -5.59 9.42
C MET A 70 12.38 -6.22 8.23
N PRO A 71 13.70 -6.48 8.33
CA PRO A 71 14.52 -6.96 7.22
C PRO A 71 14.03 -8.25 6.53
N ASP A 72 13.32 -9.11 7.26
CA ASP A 72 12.77 -10.38 6.77
C ASP A 72 11.29 -10.28 6.33
N TRP A 73 10.79 -9.07 5.99
CA TRP A 73 9.41 -8.88 5.52
C TRP A 73 9.09 -9.72 4.28
N ASP A 74 10.09 -9.96 3.42
CA ASP A 74 10.00 -10.76 2.19
C ASP A 74 9.98 -12.28 2.43
N GLN A 75 9.98 -12.70 3.70
CA GLN A 75 9.81 -14.10 4.12
C GLN A 75 8.46 -14.33 4.82
N ARG A 76 7.71 -13.27 5.09
CA ARG A 76 6.45 -13.36 5.83
C ARG A 76 5.32 -13.86 4.95
N GLU A 77 4.49 -14.75 5.50
CA GLU A 77 3.33 -15.27 4.77
C GLU A 77 2.08 -14.40 4.95
N GLU A 78 2.15 -13.40 5.83
CA GLU A 78 1.00 -12.58 6.24
C GLU A 78 1.34 -11.09 6.25
N GLU A 79 0.31 -10.28 5.96
CA GLU A 79 0.31 -8.82 6.07
C GLU A 79 0.82 -8.33 7.43
N ILE A 80 1.36 -7.11 7.43
CA ILE A 80 1.71 -6.41 8.67
C ILE A 80 0.46 -5.67 9.14
N PRO A 81 -0.06 -5.94 10.36
CA PRO A 81 -1.20 -5.22 10.89
C PRO A 81 -0.90 -3.72 11.04
N LEU A 82 -1.87 -2.87 10.71
CA LEU A 82 -1.73 -1.42 10.89
C LEU A 82 -1.42 -1.02 12.33
N GLU A 83 -2.08 -1.65 13.30
CA GLU A 83 -1.82 -1.41 14.73
C GLU A 83 -0.34 -1.65 15.08
N GLN A 84 0.29 -2.64 14.47
CA GLN A 84 1.73 -2.90 14.68
C GLN A 84 2.61 -1.79 14.09
N LEU A 85 2.29 -1.30 12.89
CA LEU A 85 3.03 -0.18 12.28
C LEU A 85 2.87 1.10 13.11
N GLU A 86 1.68 1.33 13.67
CA GLU A 86 1.40 2.48 14.54
C GLU A 86 2.15 2.38 15.89
N ASP A 87 2.11 1.22 16.54
CA ASP A 87 2.78 0.98 17.83
C ASP A 87 4.30 1.12 17.71
N ASP A 88 4.87 0.73 16.57
CA ASP A 88 6.31 0.77 16.31
C ASP A 88 6.78 2.06 15.60
N ASP A 89 5.89 3.04 15.41
CA ASP A 89 6.16 4.34 14.76
C ASP A 89 6.75 4.20 13.33
N VAL A 90 6.25 3.20 12.59
CA VAL A 90 6.64 2.93 11.20
C VAL A 90 5.71 3.73 10.26
N PRO A 91 6.25 4.69 9.49
CA PRO A 91 5.44 5.53 8.62
C PRO A 91 4.85 4.72 7.46
N TYR A 92 3.53 4.69 7.38
CA TYR A 92 2.81 4.08 6.26
C TYR A 92 1.97 5.13 5.53
N ARG A 93 1.57 4.82 4.29
CA ARG A 93 0.65 5.65 3.50
C ARG A 93 -0.45 4.83 2.85
N PRO A 94 -1.72 5.27 2.92
CA PRO A 94 -2.80 4.71 2.13
C PRO A 94 -2.83 5.29 0.72
N TYR A 95 -3.09 4.46 -0.28
CA TYR A 95 -3.34 4.85 -1.66
C TYR A 95 -4.55 4.10 -2.24
N PRO A 96 -5.34 4.71 -3.15
CA PRO A 96 -6.21 3.94 -4.04
C PRO A 96 -5.36 2.99 -4.91
N SER A 97 -5.80 1.76 -5.12
CA SER A 97 -5.04 0.75 -5.87
C SER A 97 -4.73 1.17 -7.30
N MET A 98 -5.62 1.88 -7.98
CA MET A 98 -5.41 2.39 -9.34
C MET A 98 -4.38 3.51 -9.44
N ARG A 99 -3.90 4.07 -8.33
CA ARG A 99 -2.80 5.06 -8.30
C ARG A 99 -1.42 4.39 -8.24
N LEU A 100 -1.38 3.07 -8.10
CA LEU A 100 -0.16 2.32 -7.86
C LEU A 100 0.17 1.44 -9.06
N ASP A 101 1.37 1.64 -9.59
CA ASP A 101 1.95 0.76 -10.60
C ASP A 101 2.75 -0.35 -9.91
N ARG A 102 2.41 -1.61 -10.19
CA ARG A 102 3.21 -2.75 -9.72
C ARG A 102 4.50 -2.89 -10.54
N VAL A 103 5.64 -2.80 -9.87
CA VAL A 103 6.98 -2.87 -10.48
C VAL A 103 7.81 -4.06 -10.02
N GLY A 104 7.38 -4.73 -8.94
CA GLY A 104 7.97 -5.98 -8.46
C GLY A 104 6.91 -6.89 -7.86
N GLU A 105 7.11 -8.19 -8.01
CA GLU A 105 6.16 -9.20 -7.53
C GLU A 105 6.43 -9.56 -6.08
N SER A 106 5.34 -9.79 -5.34
CA SER A 106 5.36 -10.43 -4.04
C SER A 106 6.08 -11.78 -4.08
N HIS A 107 6.80 -12.08 -3.02
CA HIS A 107 7.39 -13.40 -2.78
C HIS A 107 6.34 -14.50 -2.54
N LEU A 108 5.06 -14.15 -2.39
CA LEU A 108 3.94 -15.08 -2.22
C LEU A 108 3.24 -15.48 -3.52
N ARG A 109 3.63 -14.90 -4.66
CA ARG A 109 3.02 -15.20 -5.97
C ARG A 109 3.53 -16.52 -6.57
#